data_AF-A0A935SKP1-F1
#
_entry.id   AF-A0A935SKP1-F1
#
_cell.length_a   1.000
_cell.length_b   1.000
_cell.length_c   1.000
_cell.angle_alpha   90.00
_cell.angle_beta   90.00
_cell.angle_gamma   90.00
#
_symmetry.space_group_name_H-M   'P 1'
#
loop_
_entity.id
_entity.type
_entity.pdbx_description
1 polymer ?
#
loop_
_entity_poly.entity_id
_entity_poly.type
_entity_poly.pdbx_seq_one_letter_code
_entity_poly.pdbx_strand_id
1 'polypeptide(L)'
;MMQNENTTTTAINNSLQIINRFLDNFPPEEVKRISWDLLVYAFGSEDANGLSNIARSDMLFFYEQVNKVCEALVVIDRGLAGN
;
A
#
# COMPACT_ATOMS: atom_id res chain seq x y z
N MET A 1 13.95 -2.38 36.07
CA MET A 1 13.39 -2.89 34.80
C MET A 1 12.26 -1.97 34.30
N MET A 2 12.57 -0.70 33.97
CA MET A 2 11.57 0.31 33.52
C MET A 2 11.89 0.91 32.13
N GLN A 3 12.95 0.47 31.45
CA GLN A 3 13.40 1.05 30.17
C GLN A 3 12.79 0.41 28.91
N ASN A 4 12.15 -0.76 29.01
CA ASN A 4 11.62 -1.48 27.83
C ASN A 4 10.29 -0.93 27.31
N GLU A 5 9.42 -0.45 28.20
CA GLU A 5 8.09 0.05 27.82
C GLU A 5 8.20 1.38 27.05
N ASN A 6 9.05 2.30 27.52
CA ASN A 6 9.21 3.62 26.91
C ASN A 6 9.74 3.58 25.46
N THR A 7 10.65 2.64 25.17
CA THR A 7 11.26 2.48 23.84
C THR A 7 10.27 1.90 22.83
N THR A 8 9.43 0.96 23.28
CA THR A 8 8.43 0.30 22.44
C THR A 8 7.29 1.25 22.07
N THR A 9 6.80 2.03 23.04
CA THR A 9 5.76 3.05 22.81
C THR A 9 6.23 4.15 21.86
N THR A 10 7.50 4.56 21.95
CA THR A 10 8.09 5.57 21.04
C THR A 10 8.19 5.04 19.60
N ALA A 11 8.59 3.78 19.42
CA ALA A 11 8.70 3.16 18.09
C ALA A 11 7.32 3.01 17.41
N ILE A 12 6.29 2.66 18.17
CA ILE A 12 4.91 2.61 17.69
C ILE A 12 4.46 4.00 17.23
N ASN A 13 4.61 5.03 18.07
CA ASN A 13 4.21 6.40 17.73
C ASN A 13 4.88 6.93 16.47
N ASN A 14 6.17 6.66 16.27
CA ASN A 14 6.89 7.04 15.05
C ASN A 14 6.36 6.31 13.81
N SER A 15 6.04 5.02 13.94
CA SER A 15 5.50 4.22 12.83
C SER A 15 4.12 4.73 12.40
N LEU A 16 3.29 5.13 13.36
CA LEU A 16 1.97 5.72 13.10
C LEU A 16 2.06 7.08 12.42
N GLN A 17 2.98 7.94 12.84
CA GLN A 17 3.21 9.23 12.17
C GLN A 17 3.64 9.04 10.72
N ILE A 18 4.46 8.03 10.42
CA ILE A 18 4.88 7.72 9.04
C ILE A 18 3.69 7.25 8.22
N ILE A 19 2.84 6.37 8.77
CA ILE A 19 1.64 5.86 8.08
C ILE A 19 0.66 7.00 7.80
N ASN A 20 0.34 7.83 8.79
CA ASN A 20 -0.57 8.96 8.62
C ASN A 20 -0.04 9.94 7.58
N ARG A 21 1.27 10.27 7.65
CA ARG A 21 1.90 11.12 6.64
C ARG A 21 1.87 10.50 5.25
N PHE A 22 2.03 9.19 5.12
CA PHE A 22 1.90 8.51 3.84
C PHE A 22 0.47 8.61 3.31
N LEU A 23 -0.55 8.35 4.15
CA LEU A 23 -1.96 8.42 3.79
C LEU A 23 -2.42 9.83 3.41
N ASP A 24 -1.90 10.87 4.07
CA ASP A 24 -2.20 12.27 3.76
C ASP A 24 -1.66 12.68 2.37
N ASN A 25 -0.50 12.17 1.99
CA ASN A 25 0.12 12.47 0.70
C ASN A 25 -0.34 11.53 -0.42
N PHE A 26 -0.78 10.32 -0.06
CA PHE A 26 -1.16 9.27 -0.98
C PHE A 26 -2.46 8.61 -0.50
N PRO A 27 -3.62 9.23 -0.76
CA PRO A 27 -4.90 8.64 -0.41
C PRO A 27 -5.03 7.24 -1.01
N PRO A 28 -5.40 6.20 -0.22
CA PRO A 28 -5.45 4.82 -0.69
C PRO A 28 -6.25 4.62 -1.98
N GLU A 29 -7.38 5.32 -2.11
CA GLU A 29 -8.21 5.27 -3.31
C GLU A 29 -7.52 5.87 -4.54
N GLU A 30 -6.69 6.90 -4.35
CA GLU A 30 -5.88 7.47 -5.42
C GLU A 30 -4.74 6.54 -5.82
N VAL A 31 -4.06 5.91 -4.87
CA VAL A 31 -3.01 4.91 -5.12
C VAL A 31 -3.57 3.72 -5.90
N LYS A 32 -4.73 3.20 -5.51
CA LYS A 32 -5.42 2.13 -6.23
C LYS A 32 -5.76 2.54 -7.66
N ARG A 33 -6.34 3.73 -7.84
CA ARG A 33 -6.71 4.26 -9.16
C ARG A 33 -5.48 4.38 -10.07
N ILE A 34 -4.42 5.04 -9.61
CA ILE A 34 -3.18 5.20 -10.39
C ILE A 34 -2.57 3.83 -10.74
N SER A 35 -2.56 2.91 -9.78
CA SER A 35 -2.01 1.56 -10.00
C SER A 35 -2.83 0.77 -11.02
N TRP A 36 -4.15 0.93 -11.01
CA TRP A 36 -5.02 0.36 -12.04
C TRP A 36 -4.77 0.99 -13.42
N ASP A 37 -4.67 2.31 -13.49
CA ASP A 37 -4.40 3.02 -14.75
C ASP A 37 -3.05 2.58 -15.35
N LEU A 38 -2.02 2.43 -14.51
CA LEU A 38 -0.71 1.90 -14.91
C LEU A 38 -0.80 0.46 -15.40
N LEU A 39 -1.60 -0.39 -14.74
CA LEU A 39 -1.82 -1.77 -15.17
C LEU A 39 -2.49 -1.80 -16.55
N VAL A 40 -3.59 -1.05 -16.74
CA VAL A 40 -4.31 -0.98 -18.01
C VAL A 40 -3.40 -0.47 -19.12
N TYR A 41 -2.61 0.57 -18.85
CA TYR A 41 -1.63 1.11 -19.79
C TYR A 41 -0.57 0.06 -20.15
N ALA A 42 -0.01 -0.63 -19.15
CA ALA A 42 0.96 -1.69 -19.39
C ALA A 42 0.37 -2.80 -20.26
N PHE A 43 -0.83 -3.28 -19.96
CA PHE A 43 -1.53 -4.30 -20.76
C PHE A 43 -1.86 -3.85 -22.19
N GLY A 44 -2.14 -2.57 -22.40
CA GLY A 44 -2.43 -2.00 -23.71
C GLY A 44 -1.20 -1.63 -24.53
N SER A 45 0.01 -1.74 -23.96
CA SER A 45 1.25 -1.39 -24.66
C SER A 45 1.61 -2.39 -25.77
N GLU A 46 2.31 -1.93 -26.80
CA GLU A 46 2.78 -2.81 -27.87
C GLU A 46 3.70 -3.92 -27.33
N ASP A 47 4.51 -3.59 -26.32
CA ASP A 47 5.39 -4.53 -25.61
C ASP A 47 4.61 -5.63 -24.89
N ALA A 48 3.38 -5.35 -24.43
CA ALA A 48 2.56 -6.35 -23.75
C ALA A 48 2.10 -7.49 -24.67
N ASN A 49 2.12 -7.30 -25.98
CA ASN A 49 1.83 -8.38 -26.93
C ASN A 49 2.89 -9.48 -26.90
N GLY A 50 4.15 -9.13 -26.57
CA GLY A 50 5.26 -10.07 -26.43
C GLY A 50 5.39 -10.70 -25.04
N LEU A 51 4.61 -10.25 -24.05
CA LEU A 51 4.71 -10.76 -22.69
C LEU A 51 4.16 -12.18 -22.55
N SER A 52 4.86 -12.99 -21.76
CA SER A 52 4.37 -14.30 -21.36
C SER A 52 3.14 -14.17 -20.45
N ASN A 53 2.35 -15.25 -20.38
CA ASN A 53 1.21 -15.30 -19.45
C ASN A 53 1.65 -15.18 -17.98
N ILE A 54 2.85 -15.65 -17.64
CA ILE A 54 3.42 -15.50 -16.29
C ILE A 54 3.65 -14.01 -16.00
N ALA A 55 4.31 -13.28 -16.91
CA ALA A 55 4.57 -11.85 -16.71
C ALA A 55 3.26 -11.04 -16.59
N ARG A 56 2.23 -11.38 -17.39
CA ARG A 56 0.89 -10.76 -17.27
C ARG A 56 0.22 -11.08 -15.92
N SER A 57 0.38 -12.32 -15.44
CA SER A 57 -0.09 -12.73 -14.12
C SER A 57 0.62 -11.97 -13.00
N ASP A 58 1.93 -11.75 -13.12
CA ASP A 58 2.71 -11.00 -12.14
C ASP A 58 2.26 -9.53 -12.05
N MET A 59 1.89 -8.93 -13.18
CA MET A 59 1.34 -7.56 -13.23
C MET A 59 -0.02 -7.47 -12.52
N LEU A 60 -0.91 -8.44 -12.74
CA LEU A 60 -2.19 -8.52 -12.03
C LEU A 60 -1.96 -8.73 -10.54
N PHE A 61 -1.04 -9.62 -10.18
CA PHE A 61 -0.69 -9.90 -8.80
C PHE A 61 -0.13 -8.66 -8.09
N PHE A 62 0.70 -7.86 -8.77
CA PHE A 62 1.18 -6.58 -8.23
C PHE A 62 0.01 -5.66 -7.85
N TYR A 63 -0.97 -5.50 -8.74
CA TYR A 63 -2.16 -4.68 -8.45
C TYR A 63 -2.96 -5.23 -7.26
N GLU A 64 -3.11 -6.55 -7.13
CA GLU A 64 -3.73 -7.16 -5.95
C GLU A 64 -2.96 -6.85 -4.65
N GLN A 65 -1.62 -6.85 -4.67
CA GLN A 65 -0.82 -6.50 -3.50
C GLN A 65 -1.01 -5.03 -3.11
N VAL A 66 -1.07 -4.13 -4.09
CA VAL A 66 -1.37 -2.71 -3.83
C VAL A 66 -2.71 -2.55 -3.12
N ASN A 67 -3.75 -3.25 -3.57
CA ASN A 67 -5.06 -3.22 -2.91
C ASN A 67 -4.98 -3.70 -1.46
N LYS A 68 -4.33 -4.84 -1.21
CA LYS A 68 -4.15 -5.39 0.15
C LYS A 68 -3.39 -4.45 1.07
N VAL A 69 -2.33 -3.80 0.57
CA VAL A 69 -1.58 -2.81 1.36
C VAL A 69 -2.47 -1.60 1.68
N CYS A 70 -3.20 -1.08 0.69
CA CYS A 70 -4.11 0.04 0.90
C CYS A 70 -5.21 -0.29 1.93
N GLU A 71 -5.79 -1.49 1.87
CA GLU A 71 -6.77 -1.97 2.85
C GLU A 71 -6.17 -2.07 4.25
N ALA A 72 -4.97 -2.65 4.37
CA ALA A 72 -4.27 -2.76 5.64
C ALA A 72 -3.99 -1.38 6.27
N LEU A 73 -3.56 -0.40 5.46
CA LEU A 73 -3.32 0.96 5.94
C LEU A 73 -4.59 1.64 6.44
N VAL A 74 -5.73 1.45 5.77
CA VAL A 74 -7.03 1.97 6.23
C VAL A 74 -7.49 1.30 7.53
N VAL A 75 -7.26 -0.01 7.69
CA VAL A 75 -7.58 -0.72 8.94
C VAL A 75 -6.73 -0.20 10.09
N ILE A 76 -5.44 0.03 9.85
CA ILE A 76 -4.54 0.61 10.86
C ILE A 76 -5.03 2.00 11.26
N ASP A 77 -5.28 2.90 10.30
CA ASP A 77 -5.79 4.26 10.57
C ASP A 77 -7.10 4.26 11.38
N ARG A 78 -8.08 3.43 10.99
CA ARG A 78 -9.36 3.32 11.72
C ARG A 78 -9.22 2.67 13.09
N GLY A 79 -8.35 1.69 13.23
CA GLY A 79 -8.04 1.07 14.52
C GLY A 79 -7.40 2.05 15.51
N LEU A 80 -6.81 3.14 15.01
CA LEU A 80 -6.26 4.22 15.83
C LEU A 80 -7.31 5.26 16.22
N ALA A 81 -8.30 5.53 15.36
CA ALA A 81 -9.37 6.48 15.67
C ALA A 81 -10.40 5.97 16.70
N GLY A 82 -10.38 4.66 17.01
CA GLY A 82 -11.30 4.01 17.95
C GLY A 82 -10.78 3.80 19.37
N ASN A 83 -9.57 4.28 19.69
CA ASN A 83 -8.97 4.30 21.04
C ASN A 83 -8.74 5.75 21.49
#